data_AF-A0A5D0MUB1-F1
#
_entry.id   AF-A0A5D0MUB1-F1
#
_cell.length_a   1.000
_cell.length_b   1.000
_cell.length_c   1.000
_cell.angle_alpha   90.00
_cell.angle_beta   90.00
_cell.angle_gamma   90.00
#
_symmetry.space_group_name_H-M   'P 1'
#
loop_
_entity.id
_entity.type
_entity.pdbx_description
1 polymer ?
#
loop_
_entity_poly.entity_id
_entity_poly.type
_entity_poly.pdbx_seq_one_letter_code
_entity_poly.pdbx_strand_id
1 'polypeptide(L)'
;MLKWEYALLVRRRQAATTDIGWEVVFIWYGPDGSMIDVTPYGDTALAHLNRAGDQGWELVAMSEDPSLPGNNELHRYHLKRPKAAAPQPRQRMRGSRTARRTIAG
;
A
#
# COMPACT_ATOMS: atom_id res chain seq x y z
N MET A 1 17.67 9.19 9.01
CA MET A 1 16.72 9.89 8.12
C MET A 1 15.50 9.00 7.93
N LEU A 2 14.30 9.54 8.12
CA LEU A 2 13.04 8.80 7.92
C LEU A 2 12.90 8.44 6.44
N LYS A 3 12.56 7.18 6.14
CA LYS A 3 12.24 6.74 4.78
C LYS A 3 10.72 6.72 4.61
N TRP A 4 10.26 7.13 3.45
CA TRP A 4 8.84 7.12 3.08
C TRP A 4 8.57 6.04 2.05
N GLU A 5 7.35 5.53 2.07
CA GLU A 5 6.80 4.75 0.97
C GLU A 5 5.51 5.39 0.48
N TYR A 6 5.21 5.16 -0.80
CA TYR A 6 4.15 5.84 -1.52
C TYR A 6 3.20 4.82 -2.12
N ALA A 7 1.94 5.18 -2.18
CA ALA A 7 0.90 4.42 -2.83
C ALA A 7 -0.02 5.33 -3.64
N LEU A 8 -0.80 4.74 -4.53
CA LEU A 8 -1.77 5.44 -5.35
C LEU A 8 -3.09 4.69 -5.31
N LEU A 9 -4.15 5.36 -4.88
CA LEU A 9 -5.51 4.87 -5.10
C LEU A 9 -6.05 5.56 -6.35
N VAL A 10 -6.50 4.77 -7.32
CA VAL A 10 -7.09 5.27 -8.57
C VAL A 10 -8.57 4.92 -8.57
N ARG A 11 -9.43 5.93 -8.61
CA ARG A 11 -10.85 5.79 -8.94
C ARG A 11 -11.02 6.04 -10.42
N ARG A 12 -11.62 5.10 -11.13
CA ARG A 12 -11.85 5.20 -12.57
C ARG A 12 -13.28 4.80 -12.90
N ARG A 13 -13.95 5.58 -13.75
CA ARG A 13 -15.13 5.12 -14.48
C ARG A 13 -14.70 4.36 -15.74
N GLN A 14 -15.24 3.15 -15.94
CA GLN A 14 -14.93 2.31 -17.10
C GLN A 14 -16.17 1.56 -17.59
N ALA A 15 -16.09 1.00 -18.80
CA ALA A 15 -17.16 0.17 -19.34
C ALA A 15 -17.32 -1.08 -18.46
N ALA A 16 -18.54 -1.33 -18.00
CA ALA A 16 -18.84 -2.56 -17.27
C ALA A 16 -18.85 -3.74 -18.24
N THR A 17 -18.45 -4.91 -17.76
CA THR A 17 -18.60 -6.18 -18.51
C THR A 17 -20.03 -6.72 -18.47
N THR A 18 -20.93 -6.06 -17.74
CA THR A 18 -22.35 -6.38 -17.61
C THR A 18 -23.22 -5.41 -18.42
N ASP A 19 -24.50 -5.73 -18.57
CA ASP A 19 -25.48 -4.95 -19.35
C ASP A 19 -25.74 -3.52 -18.82
N ILE A 20 -25.11 -3.16 -17.71
CA ILE A 20 -25.26 -1.88 -16.99
C ILE A 20 -24.44 -0.75 -17.68
N GLY A 21 -23.60 -1.10 -18.67
CA GLY A 21 -22.91 -0.16 -19.56
C GLY A 21 -21.67 0.52 -18.95
N TRP A 22 -21.70 0.91 -17.67
CA TRP A 22 -20.57 1.55 -16.97
C TRP A 22 -20.47 1.13 -15.50
N GLU A 23 -19.26 1.11 -14.98
CA GLU A 23 -18.96 0.89 -13.57
C GLU A 23 -17.86 1.85 -13.07
N VAL A 24 -17.79 2.02 -11.75
CA VAL A 24 -16.70 2.73 -11.08
C VAL A 24 -15.85 1.70 -10.36
N VAL A 25 -14.56 1.71 -10.66
CA VAL A 25 -13.58 0.81 -10.04
C VAL A 25 -12.56 1.58 -9.23
N PHE A 26 -12.03 0.91 -8.21
CA PHE A 26 -10.98 1.41 -7.34
C PHE A 26 -9.79 0.47 -7.40
N ILE A 27 -8.64 0.98 -7.85
CA ILE A 27 -7.41 0.21 -7.95
C ILE A 27 -6.37 0.80 -7.01
N TRP A 28 -5.80 -0.03 -6.15
CA TRP A 28 -4.68 0.31 -5.29
C TRP A 28 -3.36 -0.09 -5.93
N TYR A 29 -2.44 0.86 -6.02
CA TYR A 29 -1.04 0.61 -6.41
C TYR A 29 -0.16 0.74 -5.17
N GLY A 30 0.43 -0.39 -4.76
CA GLY A 30 1.27 -0.47 -3.58
C GLY A 30 2.72 0.01 -3.82
N PRO A 31 3.48 0.26 -2.74
CA PRO A 31 4.87 0.70 -2.82
C PRO A 31 5.83 -0.35 -3.40
N ASP A 32 5.40 -1.61 -3.46
CA ASP A 32 6.09 -2.75 -4.05
C ASP A 32 5.75 -2.94 -5.55
N GLY A 33 4.92 -2.06 -6.12
CA GLY A 33 4.42 -2.19 -7.49
C GLY A 33 3.22 -3.13 -7.61
N SER A 34 2.68 -3.64 -6.50
CA SER A 34 1.44 -4.43 -6.53
C SER A 34 0.28 -3.59 -7.03
N MET A 35 -0.63 -4.23 -7.77
CA MET A 35 -1.88 -3.63 -8.23
C MET A 35 -3.02 -4.51 -7.73
N ILE A 36 -3.91 -3.93 -6.91
CA ILE A 36 -4.98 -4.65 -6.24
C ILE A 36 -6.29 -3.97 -6.58
N ASP A 37 -7.24 -4.72 -7.12
CA ASP A 37 -8.63 -4.26 -7.21
C ASP A 37 -9.23 -4.23 -5.81
N VAL A 38 -9.55 -3.03 -5.36
CA VAL A 38 -10.16 -2.77 -4.06
C VAL A 38 -11.61 -2.36 -4.19
N THR A 39 -12.21 -2.39 -5.40
CA THR A 39 -13.63 -2.09 -5.62
C THR A 39 -14.58 -2.83 -4.65
N PRO A 40 -14.36 -4.12 -4.30
CA PRO A 40 -15.22 -4.83 -3.34
C PRO A 40 -15.23 -4.24 -1.92
N TYR A 41 -14.30 -3.33 -1.60
CA TYR A 41 -14.17 -2.74 -0.27
C TYR A 41 -15.11 -1.58 0.00
N GLY A 42 -15.73 -1.04 -1.05
CA GLY A 42 -16.66 0.09 -0.95
C GLY A 42 -16.89 0.77 -2.30
N ASP A 43 -17.98 1.50 -2.36
CA ASP A 43 -18.48 2.23 -3.53
C ASP A 43 -18.02 3.70 -3.57
N THR A 44 -17.56 4.24 -2.45
CA THR A 44 -17.10 5.63 -2.33
C THR A 44 -15.59 5.74 -2.15
N ALA A 45 -14.99 6.76 -2.76
CA ALA A 45 -13.57 7.07 -2.55
C ALA A 45 -13.23 7.31 -1.08
N LEU A 46 -14.14 7.95 -0.34
CA LEU A 46 -13.96 8.25 1.08
C LEU A 46 -13.82 6.98 1.93
N ALA A 47 -14.59 5.93 1.63
CA ALA A 47 -14.47 4.65 2.35
C ALA A 47 -13.07 4.03 2.19
N HIS A 48 -12.50 4.09 0.99
CA HIS A 48 -11.15 3.61 0.71
C HIS A 48 -10.08 4.46 1.38
N LEU A 49 -10.23 5.79 1.34
CA LEU A 49 -9.29 6.72 1.98
C LEU A 49 -9.29 6.56 3.50
N ASN A 50 -10.46 6.39 4.13
CA ASN A 50 -10.56 6.13 5.56
C ASN A 50 -9.85 4.83 5.93
N ARG A 51 -10.09 3.75 5.18
CA ARG A 51 -9.41 2.46 5.40
C ARG A 51 -7.90 2.56 5.22
N ALA A 52 -7.44 3.34 4.24
CA ALA A 52 -6.01 3.59 4.06
C ALA A 52 -5.45 4.39 5.25
N GLY A 53 -6.20 5.39 5.74
CA GLY A 53 -5.90 6.15 6.95
C GLY A 53 -5.72 5.25 8.17
N ASP A 54 -6.60 4.27 8.36
CA ASP A 54 -6.50 3.27 9.45
C ASP A 54 -5.20 2.43 9.38
N GLN A 55 -4.61 2.31 8.19
CA GLN A 55 -3.33 1.62 7.95
C GLN A 55 -2.11 2.57 8.00
N GLY A 56 -2.33 3.82 8.44
CA GLY A 56 -1.30 4.85 8.57
C GLY A 56 -0.94 5.55 7.26
N TRP A 57 -1.75 5.41 6.21
CA TRP A 57 -1.55 6.17 4.97
C TRP A 57 -2.11 7.57 5.09
N GLU A 58 -1.31 8.56 4.72
CA GLU A 58 -1.70 9.96 4.67
C GLU A 58 -1.95 10.37 3.22
N LEU A 59 -3.09 11.01 2.96
CA LEU A 59 -3.36 11.64 1.67
C LEU A 59 -2.44 12.86 1.49
N VAL A 60 -1.67 12.87 0.42
CA VAL A 60 -0.71 13.94 0.11
C VAL A 60 -1.24 14.87 -0.97
N ALA A 61 -1.81 14.30 -2.01
CA ALA A 61 -2.32 15.02 -3.16
C ALA A 61 -3.45 14.25 -3.80
N MET A 62 -4.29 14.98 -4.51
CA MET A 62 -5.33 14.43 -5.33
C MET A 62 -5.26 15.11 -6.69
N SER A 63 -5.31 14.32 -7.76
CA SER A 63 -5.33 14.82 -9.13
C SER A 63 -6.49 14.22 -9.91
N GLU A 64 -7.01 15.02 -10.83
CA GLU A 64 -8.05 14.64 -11.78
C GLU A 64 -7.49 14.81 -13.18
N ASP A 65 -7.85 13.92 -14.09
CA ASP A 65 -7.43 14.00 -15.49
C ASP A 65 -8.64 14.34 -16.38
N PRO A 66 -8.86 15.63 -16.70
CA PRO A 66 -9.97 16.05 -17.54
C PRO A 66 -9.70 15.84 -19.03
N SER A 67 -8.50 15.39 -19.42
CA SER A 67 -8.07 15.32 -20.83
C SER A 67 -8.60 14.10 -21.58
N LEU A 68 -9.21 13.14 -20.89
CA LEU A 68 -9.76 11.94 -21.50
C LEU A 68 -11.15 12.20 -22.10
N PRO A 69 -11.35 12.04 -23.42
CA PRO A 69 -12.65 12.22 -24.04
C PRO A 69 -13.69 11.25 -23.46
N GLY A 70 -14.88 11.77 -23.12
CA GLY A 70 -15.97 11.02 -22.47
C GLY A 70 -16.05 11.25 -20.96
N ASN A 71 -17.10 10.75 -20.31
CA ASN A 71 -17.32 10.78 -18.85
C ASN A 71 -16.30 9.89 -18.08
N ASN A 72 -15.04 9.89 -18.47
CA ASN A 72 -13.97 9.14 -17.83
C ASN A 72 -13.53 9.89 -16.57
N GLU A 73 -14.31 9.74 -15.50
CA GLU A 73 -13.92 10.19 -14.16
C GLU A 73 -12.69 9.39 -13.72
N LEU A 74 -11.49 9.98 -13.89
CA LEU A 74 -10.24 9.45 -13.39
C LEU A 74 -9.72 10.34 -12.26
N HIS A 75 -9.81 9.85 -11.03
CA HIS A 75 -9.26 10.50 -9.84
C HIS A 75 -8.11 9.68 -9.29
N ARG A 76 -6.99 10.34 -9.01
CA ARG A 76 -5.77 9.75 -8.47
C ARG A 76 -5.51 10.35 -7.10
N TYR A 77 -5.53 9.51 -6.08
CA TYR A 77 -5.23 9.89 -4.70
C TYR A 77 -3.83 9.38 -4.35
N HIS A 78 -2.91 10.30 -4.12
CA HIS A 78 -1.51 10.00 -3.81
C HIS A 78 -1.35 9.91 -2.29
N LEU A 79 -0.84 8.77 -1.81
CA LEU A 79 -0.66 8.51 -0.40
C LEU A 79 0.80 8.30 -0.05
N LYS A 80 1.17 8.64 1.19
CA LYS A 80 2.47 8.29 1.77
C LYS A 80 2.29 7.71 3.16
N ARG A 81 3.27 6.92 3.61
CA ARG A 81 3.43 6.60 5.03
C ARG A 81 4.90 6.36 5.37
N PRO A 82 5.28 6.44 6.66
CA PRO A 82 6.62 6.06 7.08
C PRO A 82 6.91 4.60 6.71
N LYS A 83 8.06 4.35 6.07
CA LYS A 83 8.50 2.99 5.77
C LYS A 83 8.87 2.29 7.08
N ALA A 84 8.13 1.23 7.42
CA ALA A 84 8.42 0.43 8.60
C ALA A 84 9.85 -0.11 8.52
N ALA A 85 10.59 0.02 9.62
CA ALA A 85 11.93 -0.58 9.71
C ALA A 85 11.77 -2.10 9.64
N ALA A 86 12.43 -2.74 8.67
CA ALA A 86 12.48 -4.19 8.59
C ALA A 86 13.01 -4.73 9.94
N PRO A 87 12.39 -5.78 10.54
CA PRO A 87 12.92 -6.39 11.74
C PRO A 87 14.35 -6.83 11.47
N GLN A 88 15.33 -6.31 12.20
CA GLN A 88 16.70 -6.80 12.07
C GLN A 88 16.71 -8.29 12.46
N PRO A 89 17.33 -9.17 11.66
CA PRO A 89 17.47 -10.57 12.05
C PRO A 89 18.24 -10.60 13.37
N ARG A 90 17.61 -11.08 14.44
CA ARG A 90 18.25 -11.28 15.74
C ARG A 90 19.47 -12.17 15.50
N GLN A 91 20.66 -11.57 15.53
CA GLN A 91 21.91 -12.28 15.48
C GLN A 91 21.93 -13.23 16.67
N ARG A 92 21.66 -14.52 16.44
CA ARG A 92 21.82 -15.56 17.45
C ARG A 92 23.29 -15.58 17.81
N MET A 93 23.65 -14.94 18.93
CA MET A 93 24.95 -15.15 19.56
C MET A 93 25.06 -16.64 19.90
N ARG A 94 25.75 -17.40 19.04
CA ARG A 94 26.27 -18.71 19.41
C ARG A 94 27.36 -18.44 20.44
N GLY A 95 27.00 -18.55 21.72
CA GLY A 95 27.97 -18.49 22.81
C GLY A 95 29.01 -19.59 22.63
N SER A 96 30.24 -19.20 22.34
CA SER A 96 31.40 -20.08 22.42
C SER A 96 31.63 -20.42 23.90
N ARG A 97 31.10 -21.55 24.36
CA ARG A 97 31.52 -22.12 25.65
C ARG A 97 32.93 -22.67 25.47
N THR A 98 33.91 -21.85 25.83
CA THR A 98 35.28 -22.26 26.11
C THR A 98 35.22 -23.25 27.28
N ALA A 99 35.30 -24.55 26.99
CA ALA A 99 35.41 -25.58 28.00
C ALA A 99 36.79 -25.46 28.68
N ARG A 100 36.78 -25.01 29.94
CA ARG A 100 37.97 -24.88 30.78
C ARG A 100 38.44 -26.29 31.20
N ARG A 101 39.67 -26.63 30.84
CA ARG A 101 40.42 -27.81 31.29
C ARG A 101 40.46 -27.88 32.82
N THR A 102 40.16 -29.05 33.39
CA THR A 102 40.59 -29.43 34.73
C THR A 102 41.43 -30.70 34.63
N ILE A 103 42.67 -30.62 35.07
CA ILE A 103 43.60 -31.74 35.27
C ILE A 103 43.33 -32.22 36.69
N ALA A 104 43.02 -33.50 36.87
CA ALA A 104 43.00 -34.16 38.18
C ALA A 104 44.15 -35.17 38.22
N GLY A 105 44.93 -35.11 39.30
CA GLY A 105 45.97 -36.08 39.63
C GLY A 105 45.44 -37.30 40.35
#